data_AF-A0A955A406-F1
#
_entry.id   AF-A0A955A406-F1
#
_cell.length_a   1.000
_cell.length_b   1.000
_cell.length_c   1.000
_cell.angle_alpha   90.00
_cell.angle_beta   90.00
_cell.angle_gamma   90.00
#
_symmetry.space_group_name_H-M   'P 1'
#
loop_
_entity.id
_entity.type
_entity.pdbx_description
1 polymer ?
#
loop_
_entity_poly.entity_id
_entity_poly.type
_entity_poly.pdbx_seq_one_letter_code
_entity_poly.pdbx_strand_id
1 'polypeptide(L)'
;MPPRVILIVLAALVVTACIAAIVWSQRSKQNPPSSDLDSLSDLEISRLARDMAVVEELIKEGDLLKQPREVEHWLLFDSEHNRDSCMAVVQAMGYQCEVLTPDEELPELIGFSATHVSAVDVDTIHKSSWELVQVAQKHNGEYDGWETFVIRPDP
;
A
#
# COMPACT_ATOMS: atom_id res chain seq x y z
N MET A 1 -19.56 17.91 78.57
CA MET A 1 -18.42 18.83 78.40
C MET A 1 -17.18 18.01 78.06
N PRO A 2 -16.24 18.51 77.23
CA PRO A 2 -16.01 18.17 75.80
C PRO A 2 -14.62 17.45 75.61
N PRO A 3 -13.93 17.33 74.43
CA PRO A 3 -14.07 18.05 73.16
C PRO A 3 -13.89 17.30 71.82
N ARG A 4 -14.04 18.13 70.79
CA ARG A 4 -13.90 18.01 69.33
C ARG A 4 -12.46 17.68 68.85
N VAL A 5 -12.32 17.48 67.52
CA VAL A 5 -11.16 17.70 66.59
C VAL A 5 -10.69 16.40 65.90
N ILE A 6 -11.07 16.12 64.63
CA ILE A 6 -10.47 16.45 63.31
C ILE A 6 -9.32 15.51 62.86
N LEU A 7 -9.60 14.78 61.76
CA LEU A 7 -8.80 14.48 60.54
C LEU A 7 -7.43 13.75 60.64
N ILE A 8 -7.22 12.72 59.80
CA ILE A 8 -6.22 12.68 58.69
C ILE A 8 -6.18 11.28 58.01
N VAL A 9 -6.52 11.29 56.70
CA VAL A 9 -5.92 10.61 55.53
C VAL A 9 -5.24 9.24 55.72
N LEU A 10 -5.67 8.23 54.95
CA LEU A 10 -4.85 7.39 54.05
C LEU A 10 -5.61 6.14 53.59
N ALA A 11 -5.96 6.05 52.30
CA ALA A 11 -5.89 4.83 51.48
C ALA A 11 -6.51 5.05 50.08
N ALA A 12 -6.22 6.18 49.43
CA ALA A 12 -6.38 6.28 47.98
C ALA A 12 -5.03 5.88 47.37
N LEU A 13 -4.81 4.59 47.06
CA LEU A 13 -3.71 4.16 46.17
C LEU A 13 -3.81 2.70 45.64
N VAL A 14 -4.86 1.92 45.95
CA VAL A 14 -5.00 0.55 45.39
C VAL A 14 -6.09 0.44 44.30
N VAL A 15 -7.00 1.41 44.20
CA VAL A 15 -8.09 1.35 43.20
C VAL A 15 -7.66 1.85 41.80
N THR A 16 -6.59 2.64 41.69
CA THR A 16 -6.14 3.17 40.40
C THR A 16 -5.44 2.14 39.51
N ALA A 17 -4.76 1.13 40.07
CA ALA A 17 -4.11 0.09 39.27
C ALA A 17 -5.12 -0.90 38.64
N CYS A 18 -6.16 -1.27 39.38
CA CYS A 18 -7.22 -2.15 38.87
C CYS A 18 -8.11 -1.44 37.84
N ILE A 19 -8.41 -0.16 38.02
CA ILE A 19 -9.18 0.60 37.01
C ILE A 19 -8.34 0.83 35.75
N ALA A 20 -7.04 1.11 35.85
CA ALA A 20 -6.19 1.25 34.67
C ALA A 20 -6.10 -0.06 33.86
N ALA A 21 -5.97 -1.22 34.52
CA ALA A 21 -5.94 -2.53 33.87
C ALA A 21 -7.31 -2.91 33.27
N ILE A 22 -8.42 -2.58 33.94
CA ILE A 22 -9.78 -2.82 33.42
C ILE A 22 -10.10 -1.88 32.26
N VAL A 23 -9.72 -0.61 32.34
CA VAL A 23 -9.89 0.35 31.23
C VAL A 23 -8.99 -0.02 30.06
N TRP A 24 -7.74 -0.46 30.26
CA TRP A 24 -6.86 -0.92 29.18
C TRP A 24 -7.34 -2.25 28.56
N SER A 25 -7.86 -3.17 29.40
CA SER A 25 -8.47 -4.44 28.97
C SER A 25 -9.82 -4.26 28.25
N GLN A 26 -10.60 -3.22 28.59
CA GLN A 26 -11.82 -2.88 27.86
C GLN A 26 -11.56 -2.03 26.63
N ARG A 27 -10.54 -1.16 26.62
CA ARG A 27 -10.17 -0.30 25.48
C ARG A 27 -9.53 -1.09 24.33
N SER A 28 -8.83 -2.19 24.63
CA SER A 28 -8.36 -3.15 23.62
C SER A 28 -9.48 -4.04 23.04
N LYS A 29 -10.61 -4.20 23.75
CA LYS A 29 -11.75 -5.02 23.32
C LYS A 29 -12.91 -4.22 22.71
N GLN A 30 -13.00 -2.90 22.99
CA GLN A 30 -14.09 -2.03 22.51
C GLN A 30 -13.76 -1.27 21.22
N ASN A 31 -12.52 -1.29 20.75
CA ASN A 31 -12.15 -0.77 19.43
C ASN A 31 -11.64 -1.92 18.56
N PRO A 32 -12.52 -2.72 17.94
CA PRO A 32 -12.12 -3.41 16.71
C PRO A 32 -11.65 -2.35 15.70
N PRO A 33 -10.58 -2.59 14.91
CA PRO A 33 -10.23 -1.68 13.82
C PRO A 33 -11.47 -1.51 12.93
N SER A 34 -11.90 -0.26 12.77
CA SER A 34 -13.17 0.11 12.15
C SER A 34 -12.98 0.31 10.65
N SER A 35 -13.67 -0.49 9.84
CA SER A 35 -13.55 -0.51 8.37
C SER A 35 -12.20 -1.02 7.87
N ASP A 36 -12.22 -1.75 6.75
CA ASP A 36 -11.02 -2.34 6.15
C ASP A 36 -9.93 -1.28 5.84
N LEU A 37 -10.32 0.00 5.74
CA LEU A 37 -9.44 1.15 5.52
C LEU A 37 -8.57 1.53 6.74
N ASP A 38 -9.01 1.25 7.97
CA ASP A 38 -8.22 1.53 9.19
C ASP A 38 -7.03 0.56 9.35
N SER A 39 -6.96 -0.48 8.52
CA SER A 39 -5.88 -1.48 8.51
C SER A 39 -4.80 -1.22 7.45
N LEU A 40 -5.06 -0.31 6.52
CA LEU A 40 -4.13 0.01 5.42
C LEU A 40 -3.09 1.03 5.91
N SER A 41 -1.87 0.88 5.43
CA SER A 41 -0.84 1.91 5.68
C SER A 41 -1.13 3.18 4.89
N ASP A 42 -0.65 4.35 5.35
CA ASP A 42 -0.77 5.61 4.59
C ASP A 42 -0.25 5.49 3.15
N LEU A 43 0.79 4.67 2.96
CA LEU A 43 1.35 4.40 1.64
C LEU A 43 0.40 3.59 0.76
N GLU A 44 -0.27 2.60 1.32
CA GLU A 44 -1.27 1.77 0.63
C GLU A 44 -2.49 2.58 0.24
N ILE A 45 -2.98 3.44 1.15
CA ILE A 45 -4.06 4.41 0.88
C ILE A 45 -3.64 5.33 -0.28
N SER A 46 -2.41 5.84 -0.26
CA SER A 46 -1.89 6.70 -1.33
C SER A 46 -1.77 5.97 -2.67
N ARG A 47 -1.35 4.70 -2.67
CA ARG A 47 -1.27 3.86 -3.88
C ARG A 47 -2.66 3.60 -4.44
N LEU A 48 -3.61 3.20 -3.59
CA LEU A 48 -5.00 2.97 -3.97
C LEU A 48 -5.61 4.21 -4.62
N ALA A 49 -5.41 5.39 -4.02
CA ALA A 49 -5.91 6.65 -4.57
C ALA A 49 -5.33 6.96 -5.97
N ARG A 50 -4.04 6.68 -6.19
CA ARG A 50 -3.42 6.85 -7.51
C ARG A 50 -3.94 5.85 -8.54
N ASP A 51 -4.17 4.60 -8.16
CA ASP A 51 -4.70 3.58 -9.06
C ASP A 51 -6.14 3.90 -9.47
N MET A 52 -6.96 4.34 -8.51
CA MET A 52 -8.31 4.82 -8.78
C MET A 52 -8.32 5.98 -9.78
N ALA A 53 -7.40 6.94 -9.65
CA ALA A 53 -7.33 8.08 -10.56
C ALA A 53 -7.05 7.67 -12.02
N VAL A 54 -6.18 6.68 -12.24
CA VAL A 54 -5.92 6.14 -13.59
C VAL A 54 -7.13 5.39 -14.12
N VAL A 55 -7.78 4.57 -13.29
CA VAL A 55 -9.01 3.85 -13.68
C VAL A 55 -10.15 4.81 -14.03
N GLU A 56 -10.30 5.92 -13.29
CA GLU A 56 -11.26 6.97 -13.62
C GLU A 56 -10.99 7.59 -14.99
N GLU A 57 -9.73 7.78 -15.37
CA GLU A 57 -9.38 8.29 -16.70
C GLU A 57 -9.70 7.28 -17.80
N LEU A 58 -9.42 6.00 -17.58
CA LEU A 58 -9.84 4.93 -18.49
C LEU A 58 -11.36 4.93 -18.69
N ILE A 59 -12.14 5.09 -17.62
CA ILE A 59 -13.61 5.18 -17.71
C ILE A 59 -14.04 6.36 -18.57
N LYS A 60 -13.41 7.54 -18.42
CA LYS A 60 -13.73 8.73 -19.24
C LYS A 60 -13.46 8.50 -20.72
N GLU A 61 -12.41 7.73 -21.04
CA GLU A 61 -12.05 7.33 -22.41
C GLU A 61 -12.91 6.19 -22.98
N GLY A 62 -13.90 5.71 -22.21
CA GLY A 62 -14.86 4.69 -22.63
C GLY A 62 -14.39 3.25 -22.45
N ASP A 63 -13.47 3.01 -21.52
CA ASP A 63 -12.87 1.71 -21.28
C ASP A 63 -13.82 0.69 -20.64
N LEU A 64 -13.69 -0.59 -21.00
CA LEU A 64 -14.48 -1.70 -20.45
C LEU A 64 -13.98 -2.23 -19.08
N LEU A 65 -12.75 -1.91 -18.68
CA LEU A 65 -11.96 -2.31 -17.51
C LEU A 65 -11.74 -3.82 -17.32
N LYS A 66 -12.77 -4.63 -17.55
CA LYS A 66 -12.82 -6.07 -17.27
C LYS A 66 -12.15 -6.93 -18.33
N GLN A 67 -11.93 -6.40 -19.54
CA GLN A 67 -11.26 -7.13 -20.60
C GLN A 67 -9.76 -7.25 -20.28
N PRO A 68 -9.20 -8.49 -20.20
CA PRO A 68 -7.78 -8.68 -19.99
C PRO A 68 -6.95 -8.05 -21.09
N ARG A 69 -5.87 -7.37 -20.69
CA ARG A 69 -4.96 -6.63 -21.56
C ARG A 69 -3.57 -6.57 -20.96
N GLU A 70 -2.62 -6.17 -21.78
CA GLU A 70 -1.26 -5.92 -21.32
C GLU A 70 -1.23 -4.69 -20.40
N VAL A 71 -0.58 -4.86 -19.25
CA VAL A 71 -0.33 -3.82 -18.26
C VAL A 71 1.16 -3.82 -17.97
N GLU A 72 1.80 -2.67 -18.18
CA GLU A 72 3.23 -2.46 -17.96
C GLU A 72 3.44 -1.66 -16.68
N HIS A 73 4.35 -2.12 -15.84
CA HIS A 73 4.71 -1.51 -14.56
C HIS A 73 6.16 -1.06 -14.57
N TRP A 74 6.47 0.04 -13.89
CA TRP A 74 7.80 0.64 -13.87
C TRP A 74 8.40 0.60 -12.46
N LEU A 75 9.61 0.03 -12.35
CA LEU A 75 10.34 -0.08 -11.09
C LEU A 75 11.74 0.53 -11.24
N LEU A 76 12.11 1.40 -10.30
CA LEU A 76 13.32 2.21 -10.31
C LEU A 76 14.20 1.89 -9.09
N PHE A 77 15.52 1.97 -9.25
CA PHE A 77 16.49 1.58 -8.24
C PHE A 77 17.73 2.48 -8.26
N ASP A 78 18.44 2.55 -7.14
CA ASP A 78 19.74 3.24 -7.05
C ASP A 78 20.93 2.36 -7.46
N SER A 79 20.71 1.06 -7.70
CA SER A 79 21.78 0.15 -8.10
C SER A 79 21.29 -1.04 -8.92
N GLU A 80 22.15 -1.49 -9.83
CA GLU A 80 21.92 -2.67 -10.66
C GLU A 80 21.70 -3.93 -9.81
N HIS A 81 22.41 -4.06 -8.70
CA HIS A 81 22.26 -5.19 -7.79
C HIS A 81 20.84 -5.28 -7.20
N ASN A 82 20.30 -4.14 -6.75
CA ASN A 82 18.94 -4.07 -6.21
C ASN A 82 17.89 -4.35 -7.30
N ARG A 83 18.08 -3.74 -8.48
CA ARG A 83 17.25 -3.97 -9.67
C ARG A 83 17.18 -5.46 -10.02
N ASP A 84 18.34 -6.10 -10.21
CA ASP A 84 18.41 -7.49 -10.65
C ASP A 84 17.84 -8.46 -9.61
N SER A 85 18.06 -8.19 -8.32
CA SER A 85 17.48 -8.99 -7.24
C SER A 85 15.96 -8.85 -7.17
N CYS A 86 15.41 -7.66 -7.39
CA CYS A 86 13.97 -7.43 -7.45
C CYS A 86 13.35 -8.07 -8.69
N MET A 87 13.98 -7.87 -9.85
CA MET A 87 13.53 -8.41 -11.13
C MET A 87 13.42 -9.94 -11.10
N ALA A 88 14.36 -10.64 -10.46
CA ALA A 88 14.28 -12.09 -10.30
C ALA A 88 13.02 -12.55 -9.51
N VAL A 89 12.60 -11.78 -8.50
CA VAL A 89 11.38 -12.06 -7.75
C VAL A 89 10.13 -11.79 -8.60
N VAL A 90 10.10 -10.66 -9.30
CA VAL A 90 8.97 -10.25 -10.14
C VAL A 90 8.80 -11.21 -11.34
N GLN A 91 9.88 -11.70 -11.94
CA GLN A 91 9.85 -12.76 -12.95
C GLN A 91 9.28 -14.07 -12.39
N ALA A 92 9.65 -14.45 -11.16
CA ALA A 92 9.10 -15.64 -10.50
C ALA A 92 7.60 -15.51 -10.18
N MET A 93 7.07 -14.29 -10.08
CA MET A 93 5.64 -14.00 -9.96
C MET A 93 4.88 -14.12 -11.30
N GLY A 94 5.60 -14.32 -12.41
CA GLY A 94 5.01 -14.55 -13.73
C GLY A 94 4.97 -13.33 -14.67
N TYR A 95 5.65 -12.24 -14.30
CA TYR A 95 5.78 -11.06 -15.15
C TYR A 95 6.88 -11.26 -16.20
N GLN A 96 6.69 -10.68 -17.38
CA GLN A 96 7.76 -10.49 -18.35
C GLN A 96 8.51 -9.21 -17.97
N CYS A 97 9.83 -9.28 -17.74
CA CYS A 97 10.62 -8.11 -17.34
C CYS A 97 11.66 -7.72 -18.38
N GLU A 98 11.81 -6.41 -18.60
CA GLU A 98 12.80 -5.82 -19.49
C GLU A 98 13.59 -4.71 -18.76
N VAL A 99 14.91 -4.75 -18.84
CA VAL A 99 15.77 -3.73 -18.22
C VAL A 99 15.63 -2.41 -18.98
N LEU A 100 15.44 -1.31 -18.25
CA LEU A 100 15.38 0.02 -18.85
C LEU A 100 16.78 0.43 -19.32
N THR A 101 16.84 0.92 -20.55
CA THR A 101 18.09 1.45 -21.11
C THR A 101 18.18 2.95 -20.83
N PRO A 102 19.27 3.46 -20.24
CA PRO A 102 19.47 4.89 -20.09
C PRO A 102 19.44 5.60 -21.45
N ASP A 103 18.84 6.79 -21.50
CA ASP A 103 18.87 7.67 -22.67
C ASP A 103 19.53 9.02 -22.36
N GLU A 104 19.51 9.96 -23.32
CA GLU A 104 20.14 11.28 -23.14
C GLU A 104 19.44 12.13 -22.05
N GLU A 105 18.16 11.88 -21.77
CA GLU A 105 17.37 12.59 -20.77
C GLU A 105 17.53 11.97 -19.37
N LEU A 106 17.71 10.66 -19.29
CA LEU A 106 17.89 9.89 -18.04
C LEU A 106 19.12 8.97 -18.11
N PRO A 107 20.35 9.52 -18.13
CA PRO A 107 21.58 8.74 -18.29
C PRO A 107 21.93 7.86 -17.08
N GLU A 108 21.33 8.14 -15.92
CA GLU A 108 21.53 7.37 -14.68
C GLU A 108 20.34 6.46 -14.37
N LEU A 109 19.43 6.23 -15.33
CA LEU A 109 18.26 5.39 -15.13
C LEU A 109 18.67 3.94 -14.86
N ILE A 110 18.34 3.46 -13.66
CA ILE A 110 18.45 2.05 -13.31
C ILE A 110 17.05 1.56 -12.94
N GLY A 111 16.46 0.77 -13.84
CA GLY A 111 15.12 0.23 -13.63
C GLY A 111 14.83 -0.94 -14.53
N PHE A 112 13.63 -1.51 -14.37
CA PHE A 112 13.06 -2.46 -15.32
C PHE A 112 11.56 -2.21 -15.47
N SER A 113 11.00 -2.56 -16.62
CA SER A 113 9.55 -2.69 -16.78
C SER A 113 9.11 -4.13 -16.50
N ALA A 114 7.91 -4.29 -15.97
CA ALA A 114 7.30 -5.58 -15.67
C ALA A 114 5.90 -5.64 -16.27
N THR A 115 5.71 -6.58 -17.20
CA THR A 115 4.50 -6.68 -18.01
C THR A 115 3.73 -7.95 -17.68
N HIS A 116 2.41 -7.83 -17.58
CA HIS A 116 1.49 -8.96 -17.40
C HIS A 116 0.16 -8.71 -18.10
N VAL A 117 -0.66 -9.75 -18.24
CA VAL A 117 -2.02 -9.64 -18.80
C VAL A 117 -3.06 -9.76 -17.71
N SER A 118 -3.88 -8.73 -17.51
CA SER A 118 -4.93 -8.70 -16.49
C SER A 118 -6.06 -7.73 -16.85
N ALA A 119 -7.16 -7.81 -16.10
CA ALA A 119 -8.16 -6.74 -16.08
C ALA A 119 -7.63 -5.54 -15.28
N VAL A 120 -8.15 -4.35 -15.57
CA VAL A 120 -7.70 -3.09 -14.95
C VAL A 120 -8.79 -2.44 -14.10
N ASP A 121 -9.75 -3.22 -13.60
CA ASP A 121 -10.60 -2.74 -12.52
C ASP A 121 -9.80 -2.50 -11.24
N VAL A 122 -10.29 -1.59 -10.39
CA VAL A 122 -9.57 -1.08 -9.22
C VAL A 122 -9.01 -2.20 -8.34
N ASP A 123 -9.81 -3.22 -8.04
CA ASP A 123 -9.38 -4.32 -7.16
C ASP A 123 -8.22 -5.12 -7.79
N THR A 124 -8.32 -5.39 -9.08
CA THR A 124 -7.30 -6.18 -9.80
C THR A 124 -5.99 -5.41 -9.92
N ILE A 125 -6.05 -4.16 -10.37
CA ILE A 125 -4.85 -3.36 -10.61
C ILE A 125 -4.20 -2.89 -9.31
N HIS A 126 -5.00 -2.58 -8.29
CA HIS A 126 -4.44 -2.22 -6.99
C HIS A 126 -3.72 -3.39 -6.34
N LYS A 127 -4.24 -4.61 -6.51
CA LYS A 127 -3.57 -5.81 -5.99
C LYS A 127 -2.17 -5.98 -6.61
N SER A 128 -2.06 -5.91 -7.94
CA SER A 128 -0.75 -6.05 -8.61
C SER A 128 0.17 -4.87 -8.32
N SER A 129 -0.33 -3.63 -8.40
CA SER A 129 0.47 -2.44 -8.12
C SER A 129 1.01 -2.46 -6.68
N TRP A 130 0.19 -2.85 -5.70
CA TRP A 130 0.58 -2.88 -4.30
C TRP A 130 1.56 -4.01 -3.99
N GLU A 131 1.40 -5.18 -4.61
CA GLU A 131 2.36 -6.26 -4.49
C GLU A 131 3.73 -5.85 -5.03
N LEU A 132 3.77 -5.16 -6.17
CA LEU A 132 5.01 -4.65 -6.76
C LEU A 132 5.65 -3.53 -5.91
N VAL A 133 4.86 -2.64 -5.29
CA VAL A 133 5.37 -1.66 -4.30
C VAL A 133 6.10 -2.38 -3.16
N GLN A 134 5.47 -3.40 -2.57
CA GLN A 134 6.06 -4.15 -1.46
C GLN A 134 7.33 -4.90 -1.86
N VAL A 135 7.36 -5.47 -3.07
CA VAL A 135 8.56 -6.15 -3.59
C VAL A 135 9.67 -5.13 -3.86
N ALA A 136 9.39 -3.99 -4.51
CA ALA A 136 10.35 -2.93 -4.74
C ALA A 136 11.02 -2.48 -3.43
N GLN A 137 10.22 -2.17 -2.40
CA GLN A 137 10.71 -1.71 -1.10
C GLN A 137 11.62 -2.72 -0.40
N LYS A 138 11.31 -4.03 -0.49
CA LYS A 138 12.18 -5.09 0.07
C LYS A 138 13.56 -5.13 -0.58
N HIS A 139 13.68 -4.63 -1.80
CA HIS A 139 14.93 -4.56 -2.56
C HIS A 139 15.51 -3.14 -2.66
N ASN A 140 15.07 -2.20 -1.81
CA ASN A 140 15.48 -0.80 -1.85
C ASN A 140 15.26 -0.14 -3.22
N GLY A 141 14.12 -0.42 -3.84
CA GLY A 141 13.62 0.23 -5.04
C GLY A 141 12.32 0.96 -4.82
N GLU A 142 11.92 1.71 -5.83
CA GLU A 142 10.68 2.47 -5.90
C GLU A 142 9.81 1.94 -7.04
N TYR A 143 8.51 1.84 -6.77
CA TYR A 143 7.52 1.58 -7.80
C TYR A 143 6.96 2.92 -8.28
N ASP A 144 7.17 3.23 -9.55
CA ASP A 144 6.78 4.52 -10.13
C ASP A 144 5.29 4.52 -10.50
N GLY A 145 4.88 3.56 -11.33
CA GLY A 145 3.52 3.51 -11.83
C GLY A 145 3.25 2.34 -12.75
N TRP A 146 2.06 2.38 -13.35
CA TRP A 146 1.65 1.44 -14.38
C TRP A 146 0.94 2.19 -15.51
N GLU A 147 0.93 1.57 -16.68
CA GLU A 147 0.20 2.06 -17.84
C GLU A 147 -0.44 0.91 -18.63
N THR A 148 -1.41 1.28 -19.47
CA THR A 148 -2.12 0.37 -20.37
C THR A 148 -2.74 1.18 -21.50
N PHE A 149 -3.11 0.50 -22.58
CA PHE A 149 -3.99 1.04 -23.59
C PHE A 149 -5.48 0.94 -23.18
N VAL A 150 -6.30 1.79 -23.82
CA VAL A 150 -7.76 1.82 -23.69
C VAL A 150 -8.41 0.76 -24.59
N ILE A 151 -9.35 -0.02 -24.04
CA ILE A 151 -10.19 -0.96 -24.76
C ILE A 151 -11.63 -0.46 -24.77
N ARG A 152 -12.11 -0.11 -25.96
CA ARG A 152 -13.51 0.25 -26.22
C ARG A 152 -14.28 -0.92 -26.82
N PRO A 153 -15.60 -1.00 -26.63
CA PRO A 153 -16.43 -1.92 -27.40
C PRO A 153 -16.37 -1.57 -28.89
N ASP A 154 -16.48 -2.58 -29.75
CA ASP A 154 -16.60 -2.37 -31.19
C ASP A 154 -17.82 -1.48 -31.49
N PRO A 155 -17.70 -0.49 -32.41
CA PRO A 155 -18.78 0.44 -32.75
C PRO A 155 -19.97 -0.23 -33.47
#